data_AF-A0A2E9DX22-F1
#
_entry.id   AF-A0A2E9DX22-F1
#
_cell.length_a   1.000
_cell.length_b   1.000
_cell.length_c   1.000
_cell.angle_alpha   90.00
_cell.angle_beta   90.00
_cell.angle_gamma   90.00
#
_symmetry.space_group_name_H-M   'P 1'
#
loop_
_entity.id
_entity.type
_entity.pdbx_description
1 polymer ?
#
loop_
_entity_poly.entity_id
_entity_poly.type
_entity_poly.pdbx_seq_one_letter_code
_entity_poly.pdbx_strand_id
1 'polypeptide(L)'
;MKNYTITMKTILSLFLCFGVATAISAQCVKGNCFKGHGTYEWENGDFYEGMWKNGKPDGNGVFYFENGDNYTGRFSEGLKNGHGKYTWKDGNTYDGNWDEDKMDGRGRYYWAREGATFDGLFKEGQFTNIEIGTPAESPKEFPK
;
A
#
# COMPACT_ATOMS: atom_id res chain seq x y z
N MET A 1 -1.38 -42.65 51.91
CA MET A 1 -0.90 -42.58 50.51
C MET A 1 -1.55 -41.35 49.89
N LYS A 2 -0.92 -40.21 49.57
CA LYS A 2 0.48 -39.82 49.36
C LYS A 2 0.73 -38.47 50.05
N ASN A 3 1.90 -38.32 50.67
CA ASN A 3 2.43 -37.04 51.13
C ASN A 3 3.16 -36.37 49.97
N TYR A 4 2.90 -35.08 49.72
CA TYR A 4 3.85 -34.19 49.08
C TYR A 4 3.76 -32.83 49.78
N THR A 5 4.73 -32.59 50.66
CA THR A 5 5.05 -31.30 51.23
C THR A 5 5.95 -30.60 50.21
N ILE A 6 5.53 -29.47 49.63
CA ILE A 6 6.43 -28.57 48.89
C ILE A 6 6.28 -27.15 49.44
N THR A 7 7.43 -26.67 49.89
CA THR A 7 7.78 -25.46 50.62
C THR A 7 7.72 -24.16 49.79
N MET A 8 7.11 -23.12 50.39
CA MET A 8 7.59 -21.73 50.53
C MET A 8 8.64 -21.21 49.52
N LYS A 9 8.23 -20.30 48.60
CA LYS A 9 8.85 -18.97 48.30
C LYS A 9 8.38 -18.41 46.95
N THR A 10 7.81 -17.20 47.02
CA THR A 10 7.94 -16.08 46.05
C THR A 10 8.07 -16.39 44.56
N ILE A 11 7.13 -15.90 43.75
CA ILE A 11 7.39 -14.95 42.65
C ILE A 11 6.08 -14.23 42.36
N LEU A 12 6.01 -13.03 42.93
CA LEU A 12 5.45 -11.82 42.36
C LEU A 12 4.93 -11.95 40.92
N SER A 13 3.67 -12.34 40.73
CA SER A 13 2.95 -12.11 39.47
C SER A 13 2.52 -10.65 39.41
N LEU A 14 3.50 -9.78 39.15
CA LEU A 14 3.27 -8.45 38.63
C LEU A 14 3.41 -8.53 37.10
N PHE A 15 2.43 -9.13 36.44
CA PHE A 15 2.19 -8.80 35.04
C PHE A 15 1.61 -7.39 35.04
N LEU A 16 2.50 -6.38 35.13
CA LEU A 16 2.18 -5.09 34.55
C LEU A 16 1.80 -5.40 33.11
N CYS A 17 0.56 -5.08 32.74
CA CYS A 17 0.25 -4.78 31.35
C CYS A 17 1.23 -3.69 30.90
N PHE A 18 2.39 -4.08 30.40
CA PHE A 18 3.21 -3.24 29.54
C PHE A 18 2.47 -3.18 28.21
N GLY A 19 1.33 -2.48 28.23
CA GLY A 19 0.83 -1.75 27.08
C GLY A 19 1.82 -0.62 26.83
N VAL A 20 3.03 -0.96 26.42
CA VAL A 20 3.82 -0.03 25.64
C VAL A 20 3.15 -0.05 24.28
N ALA A 21 2.22 0.89 24.09
CA ALA A 21 1.98 1.42 22.77
C ALA A 21 3.37 1.77 22.24
N THR A 22 3.87 0.93 21.34
CA THR A 22 5.16 1.14 20.70
C THR A 22 5.10 2.52 20.09
N ALA A 23 6.00 3.42 20.52
CA ALA A 23 6.19 4.68 19.84
C ALA A 23 6.45 4.35 18.37
N ILE A 24 5.58 4.81 17.47
CA ILE A 24 5.71 4.56 16.03
C ILE A 24 6.88 5.42 15.57
N SER A 25 8.09 4.87 15.60
CA SER A 25 9.28 5.50 15.03
C SER A 25 9.50 4.96 13.63
N ALA A 26 9.82 5.83 12.68
CA ALA A 26 10.14 5.44 11.31
C ALA A 26 11.25 4.38 11.31
N GLN A 27 10.95 3.15 10.91
CA GLN A 27 11.90 2.04 11.05
C GLN A 27 11.72 0.94 10.00
N CYS A 28 12.84 0.29 9.68
CA CYS A 28 12.83 -0.95 8.92
C CYS A 28 12.44 -2.10 9.85
N VAL A 29 11.22 -2.60 9.72
CA VAL A 29 10.67 -3.66 10.59
C VAL A 29 11.07 -5.06 10.15
N LYS A 30 11.44 -5.24 8.88
CA LYS A 30 11.83 -6.54 8.30
C LYS A 30 12.75 -6.37 7.10
N GLY A 31 13.71 -7.28 6.94
CA GLY A 31 14.57 -7.35 5.75
C GLY A 31 15.60 -6.21 5.67
N ASN A 32 15.89 -5.74 4.46
CA ASN A 32 16.89 -4.70 4.20
C ASN A 32 16.27 -3.54 3.42
N CYS A 33 15.92 -2.47 4.13
CA CYS A 33 15.33 -1.25 3.57
C CYS A 33 16.37 -0.30 2.95
N PHE A 34 17.63 -0.72 2.78
CA PHE A 34 18.62 0.01 2.00
C PHE A 34 18.83 -0.61 0.61
N LYS A 35 18.82 -1.95 0.54
CA LYS A 35 18.99 -2.71 -0.71
C LYS A 35 18.41 -4.11 -0.57
N GLY A 36 17.67 -4.56 -1.59
CA GLY A 36 17.09 -5.91 -1.61
C GLY A 36 15.61 -5.86 -1.25
N HIS A 37 15.11 -6.78 -0.43
CA HIS A 37 13.70 -6.78 -0.03
C HIS A 37 13.58 -6.35 1.44
N GLY A 38 12.61 -5.49 1.75
CA GLY A 38 12.40 -4.98 3.10
C GLY A 38 11.00 -4.44 3.32
N THR A 39 10.62 -4.36 4.59
CA THR A 39 9.40 -3.73 5.06
C THR A 39 9.76 -2.54 5.94
N TYR A 40 9.26 -1.35 5.58
CA TYR A 40 9.50 -0.12 6.31
C TYR A 40 8.16 0.48 6.74
N GLU A 41 8.10 0.94 7.97
CA GLU A 41 6.95 1.63 8.56
C GLU A 41 7.36 3.09 8.83
N TRP A 42 6.57 4.03 8.33
CA TRP A 42 6.75 5.47 8.57
C TRP A 42 6.01 5.91 9.83
N GLU A 43 6.39 7.06 10.39
CA GLU A 43 5.78 7.62 11.61
C GLU A 43 4.28 7.92 11.46
N ASN A 44 3.83 8.16 10.23
CA ASN A 44 2.43 8.42 9.91
C ASN A 44 1.59 7.13 9.81
N GLY A 45 2.18 5.95 9.99
CA GLY A 45 1.48 4.66 9.86
C GLY A 45 1.46 4.09 8.45
N ASP A 46 2.00 4.79 7.45
CA ASP A 46 2.24 4.21 6.13
C ASP A 46 3.26 3.09 6.25
N PHE A 47 3.16 2.07 5.40
CA PHE A 47 4.21 1.07 5.30
C PHE A 47 4.37 0.54 3.88
N TYR A 48 5.60 0.17 3.56
CA TYR A 48 5.99 -0.39 2.27
C TYR A 48 6.62 -1.75 2.47
N GLU A 49 6.20 -2.72 1.69
CA GLU A 49 6.87 -4.02 1.55
C GLU A 49 7.26 -4.22 0.09
N GLY A 50 8.55 -4.41 -0.16
CA GLY A 50 9.00 -4.68 -1.52
C GLY A 50 10.49 -4.48 -1.71
N MET A 51 10.87 -4.17 -2.95
CA MET A 51 12.24 -4.00 -3.37
C MET A 51 12.79 -2.60 -3.04
N TRP A 52 14.04 -2.56 -2.59
CA TRP A 52 14.77 -1.38 -2.16
C TRP A 52 16.09 -1.26 -2.91
N LYS A 53 16.47 -0.02 -3.19
CA LYS A 53 17.77 0.35 -3.73
C LYS A 53 18.16 1.72 -3.18
N ASN A 54 19.36 1.83 -2.63
CA ASN A 54 19.90 3.06 -2.05
C ASN A 54 18.96 3.75 -1.04
N GLY A 55 18.27 2.96 -0.21
CA GLY A 55 17.35 3.49 0.81
C GLY A 55 15.99 3.95 0.28
N LYS A 56 15.64 3.63 -0.98
CA LYS A 56 14.36 3.99 -1.58
C LYS A 56 13.64 2.76 -2.14
N PRO A 57 12.30 2.74 -2.17
CA PRO A 57 11.52 1.81 -2.98
C PRO A 57 11.97 1.82 -4.45
N ASP A 58 12.37 0.67 -4.99
CA ASP A 58 12.88 0.52 -6.36
C ASP A 58 12.67 -0.93 -6.82
N GLY A 59 11.80 -1.13 -7.82
CA GLY A 59 11.30 -2.44 -8.23
C GLY A 59 9.87 -2.71 -7.76
N ASN A 60 9.46 -3.97 -7.70
CA ASN A 60 8.08 -4.31 -7.33
C ASN A 60 7.86 -4.23 -5.82
N GLY A 61 6.70 -3.75 -5.40
CA GLY A 61 6.29 -3.73 -4.00
C GLY A 61 4.84 -3.32 -3.81
N VAL A 62 4.45 -3.26 -2.54
CA VAL A 62 3.14 -2.78 -2.09
C VAL A 62 3.35 -1.67 -1.08
N PHE A 63 2.69 -0.55 -1.30
CA PHE A 63 2.62 0.57 -0.37
C PHE A 63 1.21 0.64 0.19
N TYR A 64 1.11 0.62 1.51
CA TYR A 64 -0.14 0.77 2.25
C TYR A 64 -0.12 2.13 2.92
N PHE A 65 -1.17 2.91 2.68
CA PHE A 65 -1.32 4.22 3.25
C PHE A 65 -2.17 4.12 4.52
N GLU A 66 -1.84 4.90 5.54
CA GLU A 66 -2.61 4.97 6.79
C GLU A 66 -4.08 5.30 6.54
N ASN A 67 -4.35 6.09 5.49
CA ASN A 67 -5.70 6.48 5.10
C ASN A 67 -6.56 5.30 4.60
N GLY A 68 -5.98 4.10 4.41
CA GLY A 68 -6.64 2.88 3.93
C GLY A 68 -6.45 2.59 2.43
N ASP A 69 -5.82 3.50 1.69
CA ASP A 69 -5.47 3.27 0.29
C ASP A 69 -4.29 2.26 0.20
N ASN A 70 -4.11 1.68 -0.98
CA ASN A 70 -2.89 0.93 -1.29
C ASN A 70 -2.49 1.06 -2.76
N TYR A 71 -1.20 0.89 -3.00
CA TYR A 71 -0.63 0.74 -4.32
C TYR A 71 0.17 -0.56 -4.39
N THR A 72 -0.13 -1.40 -5.38
CA THR A 72 0.65 -2.60 -5.72
C THR A 72 1.23 -2.42 -7.11
N GLY A 73 2.55 -2.37 -7.23
CA GLY A 73 3.16 -2.14 -8.54
C GLY A 73 4.66 -1.90 -8.47
N ARG A 74 5.17 -1.28 -9.53
CA ARG A 74 6.58 -0.97 -9.66
C ARG A 74 6.89 0.43 -9.13
N PHE A 75 8.06 0.56 -8.54
CA PHE A 75 8.63 1.79 -8.02
C PHE A 75 9.97 2.06 -8.70
N SER A 76 10.32 3.33 -8.81
CA SER A 76 11.65 3.81 -9.23
C SER A 76 11.99 5.05 -8.42
N GLU A 77 13.15 5.04 -7.75
CA GLU A 77 13.62 6.17 -6.93
C GLU A 77 12.58 6.64 -5.87
N GLY A 78 11.78 5.71 -5.34
CA GLY A 78 10.76 5.98 -4.33
C GLY A 78 9.39 6.37 -4.87
N LEU A 79 9.24 6.54 -6.19
CA LEU A 79 7.98 6.95 -6.83
C LEU A 79 7.34 5.76 -7.54
N LYS A 80 6.01 5.73 -7.62
CA LYS A 80 5.24 4.78 -8.45
C LYS A 80 5.65 4.98 -9.91
N ASN A 81 6.03 3.92 -10.59
CA ASN A 81 6.55 3.97 -11.95
C ASN A 81 6.32 2.66 -12.70
N GLY A 82 6.04 2.71 -14.00
CA GLY A 82 5.70 1.51 -14.79
C GLY A 82 4.28 1.05 -14.51
N HIS A 83 4.02 -0.25 -14.53
CA HIS A 83 2.65 -0.75 -14.31
C HIS A 83 2.35 -0.96 -12.82
N GLY A 84 1.14 -0.59 -12.40
CA GLY A 84 0.67 -0.83 -11.03
C GLY A 84 -0.81 -0.53 -10.84
N LYS A 85 -1.35 -1.04 -9.73
CA LYS A 85 -2.72 -0.86 -9.31
C LYS A 85 -2.79 -0.03 -8.04
N TYR A 86 -3.51 1.10 -8.10
CA TYR A 86 -3.91 1.85 -6.92
C TYR A 86 -5.35 1.51 -6.56
N THR A 87 -5.59 1.23 -5.29
CA THR A 87 -6.91 0.97 -4.72
C THR A 87 -7.16 2.03 -3.66
N TRP A 88 -8.17 2.86 -3.88
CA TRP A 88 -8.62 3.82 -2.87
C TRP A 88 -9.46 3.10 -1.82
N LYS A 89 -9.48 3.63 -0.60
CA LYS A 89 -10.27 3.11 0.52
C LYS A 89 -11.77 3.04 0.25
N ASP A 90 -12.26 3.88 -0.67
CA ASP A 90 -13.67 3.90 -1.11
C ASP A 90 -14.00 2.78 -2.12
N GLY A 91 -13.00 1.98 -2.50
CA GLY A 91 -13.11 0.86 -3.41
C GLY A 91 -12.80 1.21 -4.87
N ASN A 92 -12.65 2.49 -5.22
CA ASN A 92 -12.22 2.86 -6.57
C ASN A 92 -10.87 2.22 -6.87
N THR A 93 -10.59 1.94 -8.14
CA THR A 93 -9.28 1.41 -8.54
C THR A 93 -8.79 1.99 -9.84
N TYR A 94 -7.47 2.19 -9.94
CA TYR A 94 -6.79 2.43 -11.20
C TYR A 94 -5.76 1.32 -11.40
N ASP A 95 -5.84 0.62 -12.52
CA ASP A 95 -4.89 -0.41 -12.93
C ASP A 95 -4.28 -0.02 -14.27
N GLY A 96 -3.00 0.37 -14.28
CA GLY A 96 -2.39 0.90 -15.49
C GLY A 96 -0.99 1.45 -15.31
N ASN A 97 -0.60 2.33 -16.22
CA ASN A 97 0.73 2.90 -16.27
C ASN A 97 0.89 4.13 -15.34
N TRP A 98 2.06 4.19 -14.72
CA TRP A 98 2.48 5.23 -13.81
C TRP A 98 3.80 5.83 -14.27
N ASP A 99 3.91 7.14 -14.18
CA ASP A 99 5.16 7.88 -14.35
C ASP A 99 5.27 8.94 -13.25
N GLU A 100 6.36 8.87 -12.47
CA GLU A 100 6.62 9.74 -11.32
C GLU A 100 5.38 10.05 -10.46
N ASP A 101 4.74 9.00 -9.91
CA ASP A 101 3.51 9.06 -9.10
C ASP A 101 2.21 9.45 -9.80
N LYS A 102 2.24 9.71 -11.11
CA LYS A 102 1.06 10.10 -11.90
C LYS A 102 0.59 8.94 -12.76
N MET A 103 -0.72 8.85 -12.94
CA MET A 103 -1.29 7.96 -13.96
C MET A 103 -0.93 8.53 -15.34
N ASP A 104 -0.13 7.80 -16.10
CA ASP A 104 0.39 8.27 -17.38
C ASP A 104 0.54 7.10 -18.37
N GLY A 105 -0.23 7.13 -19.45
CA GLY A 105 -0.35 6.05 -20.42
C GLY A 105 -1.67 5.30 -20.30
N ARG A 106 -1.69 4.03 -20.72
CA ARG A 106 -2.94 3.24 -20.76
C ARG A 106 -3.27 2.69 -19.37
N GLY A 107 -4.55 2.72 -19.02
CA GLY A 107 -5.05 2.10 -17.80
C GLY A 107 -6.55 1.88 -17.81
N ARG A 108 -7.03 1.20 -16.77
CA ARG A 108 -8.44 0.99 -16.45
C ARG A 108 -8.75 1.64 -15.11
N TYR A 109 -9.67 2.59 -15.10
CA TYR A 109 -10.26 3.11 -13.86
C TYR A 109 -11.59 2.39 -13.60
N TYR A 110 -11.86 2.07 -12.34
CA TYR A 110 -13.12 1.50 -11.87
C TYR A 110 -13.69 2.39 -10.77
N TRP A 111 -14.92 2.85 -10.99
CA TRP A 111 -15.72 3.58 -10.01
C TRP A 111 -16.57 2.60 -9.22
N ALA A 112 -16.20 2.34 -7.98
CA ALA A 112 -16.81 1.27 -7.19
C ALA A 112 -18.28 1.54 -6.82
N ARG A 113 -18.62 2.80 -6.57
CA ARG A 113 -19.99 3.19 -6.21
C ARG A 113 -20.94 3.05 -7.40
N GLU A 114 -20.48 3.40 -8.59
CA GLU A 114 -21.25 3.38 -9.82
C GLU A 114 -21.19 2.01 -10.54
N GLY A 115 -20.20 1.18 -10.21
CA GLY A 115 -19.94 -0.07 -10.93
C GLY A 115 -19.47 0.16 -12.38
N ALA A 116 -18.91 1.33 -12.67
CA ALA A 116 -18.52 1.75 -14.01
C ALA A 116 -17.00 1.62 -14.21
N THR A 117 -16.58 1.42 -15.47
CA THR A 117 -15.16 1.38 -15.85
C THR A 117 -14.85 2.35 -16.97
N PHE A 118 -13.63 2.90 -16.96
CA PHE A 118 -13.05 3.61 -18.08
C PHE A 118 -11.75 2.93 -18.48
N ASP A 119 -11.67 2.50 -19.73
CA ASP A 119 -10.49 1.93 -20.36
C ASP A 119 -9.93 2.93 -21.36
N GLY A 120 -8.78 3.53 -21.07
CA GLY A 120 -8.27 4.59 -21.93
C GLY A 120 -6.89 5.09 -21.58
N LEU A 121 -6.56 6.24 -22.16
CA LEU A 121 -5.30 6.92 -21.97
C LEU A 121 -5.42 7.98 -20.87
N PHE A 122 -4.41 8.03 -20.01
CA PHE A 122 -4.27 8.98 -18.92
C PHE A 122 -3.02 9.83 -19.16
N LYS A 123 -3.05 11.10 -18.79
CA LYS A 123 -1.91 12.00 -18.82
C LYS A 123 -1.92 12.86 -17.56
N GLU A 124 -0.82 12.86 -16.81
CA GLU A 124 -0.70 13.65 -15.57
C GLU A 124 -1.87 13.42 -14.58
N GLY A 125 -2.36 12.17 -14.48
CA GLY A 125 -3.49 11.82 -13.61
C GLY A 125 -4.88 12.07 -14.20
N GLN A 126 -5.00 12.63 -15.41
CA GLN A 126 -6.28 12.95 -16.04
C GLN A 126 -6.58 12.01 -17.22
N PHE A 127 -7.86 11.65 -17.38
CA PHE A 127 -8.32 10.93 -18.56
C PHE A 127 -8.11 11.79 -19.82
N THR A 128 -7.83 11.15 -20.94
CA THR A 128 -7.70 11.80 -22.25
C THR A 128 -8.72 11.25 -23.22
N ASN A 129 -9.25 12.10 -24.11
CA ASN A 129 -10.28 11.73 -25.09
C ASN A 129 -9.71 11.03 -26.34
N ILE A 130 -8.49 10.48 -26.27
CA ILE A 130 -7.90 9.74 -27.39
C ILE A 130 -8.40 8.29 -27.29
N GLU A 131 -9.59 8.06 -27.84
CA GLU A 131 -10.24 6.75 -27.86
C GLU A 131 -9.44 5.76 -28.73
N ILE A 132 -8.97 4.67 -28.13
CA ILE A 132 -8.47 3.51 -28.87
C ILE A 132 -9.49 2.38 -28.75
N GLY A 133 -10.50 2.45 -29.63
CA GLY A 133 -11.39 1.37 -30.07
C GLY A 133 -11.80 0.32 -29.05
N THR A 134 -12.93 0.51 -28.38
CA THR A 134 -14.16 -0.32 -28.52
C THR A 134 -15.26 0.23 -27.60
N PRO A 135 -16.54 0.16 -28.01
CA PRO A 135 -17.64 0.78 -27.29
C PRO A 135 -18.17 -0.18 -26.22
N ALA A 136 -17.73 0.00 -24.99
CA ALA A 136 -18.55 -0.32 -23.83
C ALA A 136 -19.03 1.02 -23.30
N GLU A 137 -20.33 1.27 -23.46
CA GLU A 137 -21.09 2.47 -23.04
C GLU A 137 -20.28 3.44 -22.18
N SER A 138 -19.70 4.45 -22.82
CA SER A 138 -19.10 5.57 -22.10
C SER A 138 -20.15 6.11 -21.13
N PRO A 139 -19.85 6.21 -19.83
CA PRO A 139 -20.73 6.92 -18.91
C PRO A 139 -20.96 8.31 -19.48
N LYS A 140 -22.21 8.61 -19.88
CA LYS A 140 -22.56 9.86 -20.56
C LYS A 140 -22.31 11.10 -19.70
N GLU A 141 -22.14 10.90 -18.40
CA GLU A 141 -21.67 11.91 -17.47
C GLU A 141 -20.75 11.24 -16.44
N PHE A 142 -19.60 11.86 -16.17
CA PHE A 142 -18.74 11.48 -15.07
C PHE A 142 -19.49 11.71 -13.75
N PRO A 143 -19.45 10.77 -12.79
CA PRO A 143 -20.02 11.02 -11.47
C PRO A 143 -19.32 12.23 -10.85
N LYS A 144 -20.12 13.20 -10.39
CA LYS A 144 -19.66 14.44 -9.73
C LYS A 144 -19.15 14.18 -8.33
#